data_AF-A0A7C4MRJ0-F1
#
_entry.id   AF-A0A7C4MRJ0-F1
#
_cell.length_a   1.000
_cell.length_b   1.000
_cell.length_c   1.000
_cell.angle_alpha   90.00
_cell.angle_beta   90.00
_cell.angle_gamma   90.00
#
_symmetry.space_group_name_H-M   'P 1'
#
loop_
_entity.id
_entity.type
_entity.pdbx_description
1 polymer ?
#
loop_
_entity_poly.entity_id
_entity_poly.type
_entity_poly.pdbx_seq_one_letter_code
_entity_poly.pdbx_strand_id
1 'polypeptide(L)'
;MYERTRRRWLMRAFAALCLAPTVAVVGFCVVKNRPGLRTEQVRRLEAVLGLCVELDDFREPVPGKLRFDGLTLKDPETGAVVFRAARLDVRWQPPDDAPAAAGSVLVLSAESAELSAAGLDAAVSLADRALRGRLSQPSVRIVLGRLHFEDNGRTDSFSDVQASIDQQAAGSALRACFRWEQSAEPARVQVVRQRHSSAAAYQVELDTRDAALPCRLLAHAWPAFAPCGDDATFRGCVWAAGGETPAADLAGELAAVDLGRLASLYSGYRFSGRAP
;
A
#
# COMPACT_ATOMS: atom_id res chain seq x y z
N MET A 1 -17.90 67.57 29.80
CA MET A 1 -17.68 66.92 28.47
C MET A 1 -16.67 65.75 28.49
N TYR A 2 -15.76 65.68 29.48
CA TYR A 2 -14.66 64.70 29.56
C TYR A 2 -15.07 63.25 29.95
N GLU A 3 -16.18 63.05 30.69
CA GLU A 3 -16.62 61.72 31.14
C GLU A 3 -17.23 60.84 30.04
N ARG A 4 -17.94 61.43 29.06
CA ARG A 4 -18.53 60.66 27.94
C ARG A 4 -17.45 60.05 27.04
N THR A 5 -16.32 60.72 26.89
CA THR A 5 -15.17 60.24 26.11
C THR A 5 -14.46 59.10 26.84
N ARG A 6 -14.24 59.22 28.15
CA ARG A 6 -13.55 58.21 28.98
C ARG A 6 -14.32 56.89 29.04
N ARG A 7 -15.65 56.94 29.17
CA ARG A 7 -16.51 55.74 29.20
C ARG A 7 -16.51 54.98 27.86
N ARG A 8 -16.55 55.70 26.73
CA ARG A 8 -16.49 55.07 25.39
C ARG A 8 -15.12 54.41 25.13
N TRP A 9 -14.04 55.01 25.62
CA TRP A 9 -12.70 54.43 25.53
C TRP A 9 -12.55 53.15 26.36
N LEU A 10 -13.04 53.15 27.61
CA LEU A 10 -13.01 51.97 28.48
C LEU A 10 -13.84 50.81 27.92
N MET A 11 -15.05 51.08 27.41
CA MET A 11 -15.89 50.05 26.80
C MET A 11 -15.26 49.46 25.53
N ARG A 12 -14.60 50.28 24.70
CA ARG A 12 -13.88 49.80 23.52
C ARG A 12 -12.64 48.98 23.88
N ALA A 13 -11.89 49.40 24.88
CA ALA A 13 -10.73 48.66 25.37
C ALA A 13 -11.14 47.30 25.97
N PHE A 14 -12.22 47.27 26.76
CA PHE A 14 -12.76 46.04 27.32
C PHE A 14 -13.29 45.10 26.23
N ALA A 15 -14.05 45.62 25.26
CA ALA A 15 -14.54 44.84 24.14
C ALA A 15 -13.39 44.28 23.28
N ALA A 16 -12.34 45.09 23.02
CA ALA A 16 -11.16 44.65 22.27
C ALA A 16 -10.37 43.58 23.04
N LEU A 17 -10.20 43.73 24.35
CA LEU A 17 -9.52 42.75 25.20
C LEU A 17 -10.29 41.41 25.28
N CYS A 18 -11.61 41.45 25.25
CA CYS A 18 -12.46 40.26 25.25
C CYS A 18 -12.58 39.60 23.86
N LEU A 19 -12.58 40.36 22.75
CA LEU A 19 -12.68 39.80 21.39
C LEU A 19 -11.34 39.34 20.81
N ALA A 20 -10.23 39.95 21.21
CA ALA A 20 -8.90 39.63 20.70
C ALA A 20 -8.54 38.13 20.79
N PRO A 21 -8.72 37.42 21.93
CA PRO A 21 -8.39 36.00 22.00
C PRO A 21 -9.28 35.14 21.10
N THR A 22 -10.57 35.48 20.96
CA THR A 22 -11.51 34.76 20.08
C THR A 22 -11.12 34.92 18.61
N VAL A 23 -10.77 36.15 18.19
CA VAL A 23 -10.32 36.42 16.81
C VAL A 23 -8.95 35.79 16.53
N ALA A 24 -8.05 35.76 17.51
CA ALA A 24 -6.75 35.12 17.37
C ALA A 24 -6.88 33.59 17.20
N VAL A 25 -7.75 32.93 17.97
CA VAL A 25 -8.02 31.49 17.83
C VAL A 25 -8.69 31.19 16.49
N VAL A 26 -9.70 31.97 16.09
CA VAL A 26 -10.35 31.79 14.77
C VAL A 26 -9.36 32.04 13.63
N GLY A 27 -8.54 33.09 13.71
CA GLY A 27 -7.48 33.38 12.75
C GLY A 27 -6.43 32.27 12.68
N PHE A 28 -6.01 31.74 13.82
CA PHE A 28 -5.09 30.61 13.90
C PHE A 28 -5.70 29.33 13.30
N CYS A 29 -6.98 29.06 13.56
CA CYS A 29 -7.71 27.96 12.94
C CYS A 29 -7.79 28.12 11.40
N VAL A 30 -8.06 29.32 10.90
CA VAL A 30 -8.13 29.61 9.45
C VAL A 30 -6.75 29.50 8.79
N VAL A 31 -5.69 29.93 9.45
CA VAL A 31 -4.31 29.84 8.94
C VAL A 31 -3.81 28.39 8.95
N LYS A 32 -4.11 27.63 10.01
CA LYS A 32 -3.73 26.21 10.11
C LYS A 32 -4.54 25.33 9.15
N ASN A 33 -5.76 25.73 8.82
CA ASN A 33 -6.65 25.03 7.89
C ASN A 33 -6.59 25.59 6.46
N ARG A 34 -5.42 26.11 6.02
CA ARG A 34 -5.29 26.70 4.68
C ARG A 34 -5.50 25.62 3.61
N PRO A 35 -6.54 25.74 2.75
CA PRO A 35 -6.88 24.73 1.75
C PRO A 35 -5.77 24.50 0.71
N GLY A 36 -4.90 25.50 0.48
CA GLY A 36 -3.78 25.39 -0.46
C GLY A 36 -2.76 24.32 -0.10
N LEU A 37 -2.51 24.07 1.20
CA LEU A 37 -1.59 23.03 1.65
C LEU A 37 -2.12 21.63 1.32
N ARG A 38 -3.44 21.42 1.41
CA ARG A 38 -4.09 20.16 1.02
C ARG A 38 -3.89 19.89 -0.46
N THR A 39 -4.15 20.87 -1.32
CA THR A 39 -4.00 20.71 -2.77
C THR A 39 -2.55 20.44 -3.18
N GLU A 40 -1.59 21.09 -2.54
CA GLU A 40 -0.17 20.87 -2.84
C GLU A 40 0.29 19.46 -2.41
N GLN A 41 -0.13 18.99 -1.23
CA GLN A 41 0.18 17.64 -0.75
C GLN A 41 -0.49 16.55 -1.60
N VAL A 42 -1.76 16.74 -1.95
CA VAL A 42 -2.50 15.87 -2.88
C VAL A 42 -1.74 15.77 -4.20
N ARG A 43 -1.42 16.91 -4.85
CA ARG A 43 -0.68 16.91 -6.11
C ARG A 43 0.68 16.22 -6.01
N ARG A 44 1.37 16.37 -4.88
CA ARG A 44 2.66 15.73 -4.66
C ARG A 44 2.52 14.21 -4.53
N LEU A 45 1.49 13.73 -3.83
CA LEU A 45 1.16 12.30 -3.75
C LEU A 45 0.75 11.76 -5.12
N GLU A 46 -0.11 12.47 -5.85
CA GLU A 46 -0.55 12.10 -7.19
C GLU A 46 0.64 11.96 -8.15
N ALA A 47 1.56 12.92 -8.14
CA ALA A 47 2.76 12.89 -8.97
C ALA A 47 3.71 11.72 -8.65
N VAL A 48 3.80 11.32 -7.38
CA VAL A 48 4.66 10.22 -6.94
C VAL A 48 4.00 8.86 -7.22
N LEU A 49 2.72 8.72 -6.89
CA LEU A 49 1.99 7.47 -7.02
C LEU A 49 1.61 7.19 -8.48
N GLY A 50 1.29 8.23 -9.26
CA GLY A 50 0.68 8.12 -10.58
C GLY A 50 -0.82 7.79 -10.50
N LEU A 51 -1.45 8.06 -9.35
CA LEU A 51 -2.85 7.77 -9.05
C LEU A 51 -3.55 9.06 -8.63
N CYS A 52 -4.85 9.19 -8.91
CA CYS A 52 -5.66 10.28 -8.36
C CYS A 52 -5.87 10.05 -6.85
N VAL A 53 -5.63 11.09 -6.06
CA VAL A 53 -5.67 11.01 -4.60
C VAL A 53 -6.82 11.84 -4.07
N GLU A 54 -7.81 11.17 -3.50
CA GLU A 54 -8.87 11.78 -2.72
C GLU A 54 -8.58 11.57 -1.23
N LEU A 55 -8.73 12.63 -0.46
CA LEU A 55 -8.45 12.68 0.97
C LEU A 55 -9.56 13.49 1.61
N ASP A 56 -10.18 13.05 2.69
CA ASP A 56 -11.21 13.83 3.39
C ASP A 56 -10.58 14.93 4.25
N ASP A 57 -9.60 14.54 5.06
CA ASP A 57 -8.84 15.41 5.96
C ASP A 57 -7.38 14.95 6.08
N PHE A 58 -6.50 15.87 6.47
CA PHE A 58 -5.13 15.54 6.83
C PHE A 58 -4.70 16.35 8.04
N ARG A 59 -4.00 15.71 8.98
CA ARG A 59 -3.55 16.36 10.21
C ARG A 59 -2.16 15.90 10.57
N GLU A 60 -1.39 16.80 11.15
CA GLU A 60 -0.12 16.47 11.81
C GLU A 60 -0.37 16.45 13.34
N PRO A 61 -0.80 15.31 13.93
CA PRO A 61 -1.07 15.24 15.36
C PRO A 61 0.17 15.51 16.22
N VAL A 62 1.36 15.13 15.72
CA VAL A 62 2.66 15.31 16.36
C VAL A 62 3.67 15.66 15.26
N PRO A 63 4.66 16.54 15.51
CA PRO A 63 5.70 16.85 14.52
C PRO A 63 6.31 15.59 13.90
N GLY A 64 6.29 15.50 12.56
CA GLY A 64 6.83 14.37 11.80
C GLY A 64 5.91 13.14 11.68
N LYS A 65 4.69 13.20 12.22
CA LYS A 65 3.63 12.19 12.01
C LYS A 65 2.48 12.83 11.25
N LEU A 66 2.24 12.38 10.03
CA LEU A 66 1.09 12.76 9.24
C LEU A 66 -0.01 11.72 9.40
N ARG A 67 -1.25 12.17 9.54
CA ARG A 67 -2.44 11.34 9.52
C ARG A 67 -3.31 11.78 8.37
N PHE A 68 -3.69 10.83 7.54
CA PHE A 68 -4.67 10.98 6.48
C PHE A 68 -5.95 10.28 6.92
N ASP A 69 -7.07 10.98 6.85
CA ASP A 69 -8.40 10.41 7.11
C ASP A 69 -9.18 10.39 5.77
N GLY A 70 -9.86 9.27 5.50
CA GLY A 70 -10.64 9.07 4.27
C GLY A 70 -9.80 9.01 2.99
N LEU A 71 -8.66 8.32 3.02
CA LEU A 71 -7.81 8.19 1.83
C LEU A 71 -8.45 7.25 0.82
N THR A 72 -8.66 7.74 -0.40
CA THR A 72 -9.08 6.96 -1.56
C THR A 72 -8.13 7.22 -2.71
N LEU A 73 -7.51 6.18 -3.24
CA LEU A 73 -6.70 6.23 -4.44
C LEU A 73 -7.55 5.71 -5.61
N LYS A 74 -7.50 6.42 -6.73
CA LYS A 74 -8.20 6.06 -7.96
C LYS A 74 -7.24 5.97 -9.12
N ASP A 75 -7.52 5.05 -10.02
CA ASP A 75 -6.87 5.00 -11.33
C ASP A 75 -7.29 6.25 -12.14
N PRO A 76 -6.35 7.02 -12.71
CA PRO A 76 -6.66 8.27 -13.41
C PRO A 76 -7.33 8.07 -14.76
N GLU A 77 -7.19 6.89 -15.38
CA GLU A 77 -7.74 6.58 -16.71
C GLU A 77 -9.17 6.06 -16.59
N THR A 78 -9.42 5.18 -15.62
CA THR A 78 -10.71 4.49 -15.45
C THR A 78 -11.58 5.12 -14.37
N GLY A 79 -10.98 5.88 -13.44
CA GLY A 79 -11.66 6.38 -12.24
C GLY A 79 -11.96 5.30 -11.19
N ALA A 80 -11.54 4.05 -11.43
CA ALA A 80 -11.78 2.94 -10.52
C ALA A 80 -11.02 3.12 -9.21
N VAL A 81 -11.65 2.77 -8.10
CA VAL A 81 -10.99 2.80 -6.78
C VAL A 81 -9.97 1.67 -6.71
N VAL A 82 -8.71 2.02 -6.53
CA VAL A 82 -7.61 1.07 -6.43
C VAL A 82 -7.29 0.72 -4.99
N PHE A 83 -7.36 1.70 -4.09
CA PHE A 83 -7.08 1.52 -2.68
C PHE A 83 -7.92 2.48 -1.84
N ARG A 84 -8.42 2.02 -0.70
CA ARG A 84 -9.11 2.86 0.28
C ARG A 84 -8.62 2.54 1.68
N ALA A 85 -8.38 3.58 2.47
CA ALA A 85 -8.13 3.44 3.90
C ALA A 85 -8.88 4.54 4.65
N ALA A 86 -9.67 4.14 5.65
CA ALA A 86 -10.39 5.09 6.50
C ALA A 86 -9.41 6.00 7.26
N ARG A 87 -8.26 5.44 7.65
CA ARG A 87 -7.17 6.18 8.28
C ARG A 87 -5.83 5.59 7.87
N LEU A 88 -4.90 6.45 7.45
CA LEU A 88 -3.51 6.11 7.15
C LEU A 88 -2.59 7.05 7.94
N ASP A 89 -1.80 6.48 8.84
CA ASP A 89 -0.74 7.18 9.56
C ASP A 89 0.58 7.00 8.80
N VAL A 90 1.29 8.11 8.59
CA VAL A 90 2.57 8.19 7.90
C VAL A 90 3.59 8.83 8.83
N ARG A 91 4.71 8.15 9.04
CA ARG A 91 5.78 8.62 9.92
C ARG A 91 7.13 8.34 9.29
N TRP A 92 8.07 9.24 9.52
CA TRP A 92 9.48 8.99 9.25
C TRP A 92 10.14 8.52 10.54
N GLN A 93 10.84 7.39 10.46
CA GLN A 93 11.57 6.85 11.60
C GLN A 93 13.04 6.65 11.27
N PRO A 94 13.94 6.82 12.25
CA PRO A 94 15.25 6.20 12.13
C PRO A 94 15.07 4.68 12.01
N PRO A 95 15.91 3.97 11.24
CA PRO A 95 15.82 2.52 11.13
C PRO A 95 16.10 1.86 12.49
N ASP A 96 15.33 0.82 12.85
CA ASP A 96 15.37 0.19 14.18
C ASP A 96 16.77 -0.38 14.56
N ASP A 97 17.61 -0.71 13.57
CA ASP A 97 18.92 -1.38 13.76
C ASP A 97 20.10 -0.74 13.00
N ALA A 98 19.98 0.50 12.54
CA ALA A 98 21.01 1.10 11.68
C ALA A 98 21.82 2.20 12.38
N PRO A 99 23.11 2.37 12.02
CA PRO A 99 23.92 3.49 12.49
C PRO A 99 23.22 4.81 12.13
N ALA A 100 23.42 5.87 12.93
CA ALA A 100 22.75 7.17 12.78
C ALA A 100 22.88 7.84 11.38
N ALA A 101 23.76 7.31 10.51
CA ALA A 101 23.94 7.72 9.12
C ALA A 101 22.97 7.03 8.13
N ALA A 102 22.23 6.01 8.55
CA ALA A 102 21.22 5.38 7.73
C ALA A 102 19.98 6.27 7.69
N GLY A 103 19.55 6.64 6.48
CA GLY A 103 18.43 7.56 6.25
C GLY A 103 17.13 7.16 6.93
N SER A 104 16.16 8.07 6.93
CA SER A 104 14.83 7.79 7.50
C SER A 104 14.09 6.70 6.72
N VAL A 105 13.46 5.77 7.43
CA VAL A 105 12.48 4.83 6.90
C VAL A 105 11.10 5.49 6.91
N LEU A 106 10.43 5.48 5.76
CA LEU A 106 9.02 5.88 5.67
C LEU A 106 8.14 4.73 6.14
N VAL A 107 7.40 4.91 7.24
CA VAL A 107 6.45 3.91 7.73
C VAL A 107 5.02 4.37 7.46
N LEU A 108 4.29 3.55 6.70
CA LEU A 108 2.87 3.70 6.38
C LEU A 108 2.10 2.68 7.23
N SER A 109 1.13 3.13 8.02
CA SER A 109 0.34 2.25 8.87
C SER A 109 -1.15 2.56 8.81
N ALA A 110 -1.98 1.53 8.63
CA ALA A 110 -3.44 1.65 8.68
C ALA A 110 -4.03 0.48 9.47
N GLU A 111 -5.17 0.69 10.13
CA GLU A 111 -5.87 -0.38 10.83
C GLU A 111 -6.57 -1.31 9.84
N SER A 112 -7.22 -0.76 8.83
CA SER A 112 -7.91 -1.48 7.77
C SER A 112 -7.75 -0.76 6.44
N ALA A 113 -7.61 -1.53 5.38
CA ALA A 113 -7.61 -1.03 4.01
C ALA A 113 -8.39 -1.96 3.07
N GLU A 114 -8.88 -1.39 1.98
CA GLU A 114 -9.50 -2.09 0.84
C GLU A 114 -8.58 -1.92 -0.37
N LEU A 115 -8.37 -2.98 -1.12
CA LEU A 115 -7.56 -3.02 -2.34
C LEU A 115 -8.32 -3.78 -3.41
N SER A 116 -8.47 -3.20 -4.59
CA SER A 116 -9.07 -3.92 -5.74
C SER A 116 -7.99 -4.64 -6.55
N ALA A 117 -8.40 -5.55 -7.45
CA ALA A 117 -7.50 -6.18 -8.41
C ALA A 117 -6.62 -5.17 -9.17
N ALA A 118 -7.21 -4.11 -9.72
CA ALA A 118 -6.47 -3.02 -10.38
C ALA A 118 -5.47 -2.33 -9.42
N GLY A 119 -5.83 -2.22 -8.14
CA GLY A 119 -4.92 -1.70 -7.13
C GLY A 119 -3.74 -2.61 -6.81
N LEU A 120 -3.92 -3.92 -6.90
CA LEU A 120 -2.81 -4.88 -6.76
C LEU A 120 -1.81 -4.74 -7.91
N ASP A 121 -2.29 -4.61 -9.15
CA ASP A 121 -1.41 -4.36 -10.32
C ASP A 121 -0.63 -3.05 -10.19
N ALA A 122 -1.31 -1.99 -9.73
CA ALA A 122 -0.67 -0.71 -9.44
C ALA A 122 0.37 -0.82 -8.31
N ALA A 123 0.07 -1.59 -7.26
CA ALA A 123 1.00 -1.84 -6.16
C ALA A 123 2.23 -2.64 -6.60
N VAL A 124 2.05 -3.67 -7.44
CA VAL A 124 3.14 -4.44 -8.05
C VAL A 124 4.03 -3.54 -8.91
N SER A 125 3.43 -2.69 -9.74
CA SER A 125 4.16 -1.72 -10.56
C SER A 125 4.93 -0.70 -9.71
N LEU A 126 4.35 -0.23 -8.61
CA LEU A 126 5.02 0.67 -7.66
C LEU A 126 6.18 -0.03 -6.94
N ALA A 127 5.99 -1.29 -6.52
CA ALA A 127 7.04 -2.11 -5.93
C ALA A 127 8.20 -2.33 -6.92
N ASP A 128 7.93 -2.60 -8.20
CA ASP A 128 8.97 -2.73 -9.21
C ASP A 128 9.74 -1.40 -9.41
N ARG A 129 9.05 -0.26 -9.50
CA ARG A 129 9.69 1.07 -9.53
C ARG A 129 10.59 1.29 -8.30
N ALA A 130 10.12 0.90 -7.13
CA ALA A 130 10.87 0.98 -5.88
C ALA A 130 12.14 0.12 -5.91
N LEU A 131 12.02 -1.14 -6.34
CA LEU A 131 13.13 -2.09 -6.47
C LEU A 131 14.17 -1.62 -7.51
N ARG A 132 13.74 -0.88 -8.53
CA ARG A 132 14.63 -0.24 -9.51
C ARG A 132 15.33 1.02 -9.00
N GLY A 133 15.05 1.46 -7.77
CA GLY A 133 15.63 2.68 -7.19
C GLY A 133 15.04 3.97 -7.77
N ARG A 134 13.84 3.92 -8.36
CA ARG A 134 13.18 5.10 -8.95
C ARG A 134 12.32 5.88 -7.95
N LEU A 135 12.18 5.39 -6.73
CA LEU A 135 11.55 6.14 -5.66
C LEU A 135 12.58 7.02 -4.96
N SER A 136 12.14 8.23 -4.57
CA SER A 136 12.95 9.19 -3.82
C SER A 136 13.28 8.74 -2.39
N GLN A 137 12.56 7.75 -1.86
CA GLN A 137 12.76 7.20 -0.53
C GLN A 137 13.52 5.88 -0.61
N PRO A 138 14.61 5.70 0.19
CA PRO A 138 15.45 4.51 0.14
C PRO A 138 14.83 3.30 0.84
N SER A 139 14.00 3.52 1.87
CA SER A 139 13.31 2.44 2.59
C SER A 139 11.87 2.81 2.92
N VAL A 140 10.95 1.88 2.68
CA VAL A 140 9.52 2.02 2.95
C VAL A 140 9.04 0.80 3.73
N ARG A 141 8.26 1.00 4.78
CA ARG A 141 7.59 -0.07 5.54
C ARG A 141 6.08 0.19 5.56
N ILE A 142 5.30 -0.83 5.25
CA ILE A 142 3.84 -0.82 5.25
C ILE A 142 3.38 -1.78 6.34
N VAL A 143 2.43 -1.34 7.16
CA VAL A 143 1.82 -2.14 8.22
C VAL A 143 0.31 -1.94 8.17
N LEU A 144 -0.44 -2.97 7.78
CA LEU A 144 -1.89 -2.95 7.77
C LEU A 144 -2.41 -3.99 8.77
N GLY A 145 -3.32 -3.58 9.65
CA GLY A 145 -3.98 -4.51 10.57
C GLY A 145 -4.83 -5.52 9.82
N ARG A 146 -5.66 -5.03 8.90
CA ARG A 146 -6.47 -5.82 7.97
C ARG A 146 -6.42 -5.25 6.55
N LEU A 147 -6.45 -6.13 5.56
CA LEU A 147 -6.56 -5.80 4.14
C LEU A 147 -7.69 -6.63 3.53
N HIS A 148 -8.70 -5.96 3.00
CA HIS A 148 -9.74 -6.58 2.18
C HIS A 148 -9.35 -6.44 0.72
N PHE A 149 -9.21 -7.56 0.02
CA PHE A 149 -8.91 -7.60 -1.39
C PHE A 149 -10.16 -7.97 -2.19
N GLU A 150 -10.57 -7.11 -3.12
CA GLU A 150 -11.74 -7.32 -3.97
C GLU A 150 -11.32 -7.63 -5.41
N ASP A 151 -11.81 -8.75 -5.94
CA ASP A 151 -11.56 -9.20 -7.30
C ASP A 151 -12.79 -9.91 -7.87
N ASN A 152 -13.34 -9.35 -8.96
CA ASN A 152 -14.51 -9.88 -9.66
C ASN A 152 -15.70 -10.21 -8.73
N GLY A 153 -15.96 -9.33 -7.75
CA GLY A 153 -17.05 -9.48 -6.77
C GLY A 153 -16.78 -10.50 -5.66
N ARG A 154 -15.58 -11.08 -5.59
CA ARG A 154 -15.11 -11.88 -4.45
C ARG A 154 -14.24 -11.02 -3.55
N THR A 155 -14.36 -11.23 -2.24
CA THR A 155 -13.56 -10.52 -1.25
C THR A 155 -12.75 -11.53 -0.43
N ASP A 156 -11.43 -11.35 -0.40
CA ASP A 156 -10.54 -12.03 0.53
C ASP A 156 -10.11 -11.06 1.62
N SER A 157 -9.90 -11.58 2.82
CA SER A 157 -9.44 -10.79 3.95
C SER A 157 -8.10 -11.32 4.42
N PHE A 158 -7.17 -10.39 4.65
CA PHE A 158 -5.85 -10.65 5.18
C PHE A 158 -5.65 -9.85 6.45
N SER A 159 -4.92 -10.40 7.42
CA SER A 159 -4.49 -9.73 8.64
C SER A 159 -2.97 -9.69 8.75
N ASP A 160 -2.48 -8.88 9.69
CA ASP A 160 -1.05 -8.75 10.01
C ASP A 160 -0.18 -8.45 8.78
N VAL A 161 -0.71 -7.68 7.82
CA VAL A 161 -0.02 -7.41 6.56
C VAL A 161 1.14 -6.47 6.82
N GLN A 162 2.35 -6.95 6.63
CA GLN A 162 3.58 -6.18 6.75
C GLN A 162 4.34 -6.29 5.44
N ALA A 163 4.78 -5.16 4.90
CA ALA A 163 5.71 -5.15 3.79
C ALA A 163 6.85 -4.17 4.07
N SER A 164 8.06 -4.49 3.61
CA SER A 164 9.18 -3.57 3.61
C SER A 164 9.88 -3.60 2.26
N ILE A 165 10.39 -2.45 1.85
CA ILE A 165 11.28 -2.30 0.71
C ILE A 165 12.53 -1.64 1.24
N ASP A 166 13.67 -2.29 1.04
CA ASP A 166 14.98 -1.84 1.46
C ASP A 166 15.89 -1.68 0.24
N GLN A 167 16.38 -0.47 -0.01
CA GLN A 167 17.39 -0.23 -1.03
C GLN A 167 18.78 -0.26 -0.41
N GLN A 168 19.64 -1.13 -0.92
CA GLN A 168 21.03 -1.28 -0.53
C GLN A 168 21.96 -1.06 -1.74
N ALA A 169 23.25 -0.83 -1.49
CA ALA A 169 24.24 -0.69 -2.55
C ALA A 169 24.31 -1.95 -3.44
N ALA A 170 24.16 -3.15 -2.84
CA ALA A 170 24.20 -4.43 -3.54
C ALA A 170 22.96 -4.72 -4.41
N GLY A 171 21.82 -4.13 -4.05
CA GLY A 171 20.52 -4.48 -4.61
C GLY A 171 19.36 -3.89 -3.82
N SER A 172 18.15 -4.18 -4.25
CA SER A 172 16.93 -3.79 -3.53
C SER A 172 16.13 -5.03 -3.18
N ALA A 173 15.56 -5.06 -1.98
CA ALA A 173 14.77 -6.19 -1.52
C ALA A 173 13.39 -5.71 -1.07
N LEU A 174 12.35 -6.42 -1.48
CA LEU A 174 11.00 -6.34 -0.94
C LEU A 174 10.75 -7.59 -0.11
N ARG A 175 10.20 -7.42 1.08
CA ARG A 175 9.71 -8.52 1.91
C ARG A 175 8.28 -8.22 2.30
N ALA A 176 7.39 -9.17 2.17
CA ALA A 176 6.03 -9.08 2.66
C ALA A 176 5.67 -10.32 3.48
N CYS A 177 4.85 -10.12 4.49
CA CYS A 177 4.31 -11.15 5.35
C CYS A 177 2.84 -10.81 5.56
N PHE A 178 1.95 -11.78 5.39
CA PHE A 178 0.52 -11.58 5.57
C PHE A 178 -0.15 -12.88 5.97
N ARG A 179 -1.20 -12.79 6.77
CA ARG A 179 -2.02 -13.94 7.14
C ARG A 179 -3.34 -13.86 6.38
N TRP A 180 -3.66 -14.89 5.63
CA TRP A 180 -5.01 -15.01 5.07
C TRP A 180 -5.97 -15.46 6.18
N GLU A 181 -7.16 -14.85 6.30
CA GLU A 181 -8.07 -15.14 7.43
C GLU A 181 -8.52 -16.62 7.50
N GLN A 182 -8.41 -17.37 6.39
CA GLN A 182 -8.70 -18.81 6.34
C GLN A 182 -7.49 -19.70 6.70
N SER A 183 -6.34 -19.11 7.05
CA SER A 183 -5.10 -19.83 7.39
C SER A 183 -4.61 -19.49 8.80
N ALA A 184 -4.02 -20.49 9.45
CA ALA A 184 -3.36 -20.32 10.75
C ALA A 184 -1.96 -19.70 10.62
N GLU A 185 -1.22 -20.04 9.56
CA GLU A 185 0.15 -19.55 9.36
C GLU A 185 0.22 -18.40 8.34
N PRO A 186 1.12 -17.42 8.55
CA PRO A 186 1.31 -16.32 7.61
C PRO A 186 2.15 -16.76 6.40
N ALA A 187 1.71 -16.36 5.22
CA ALA A 187 2.47 -16.47 3.99
C ALA A 187 3.55 -15.37 3.93
N ARG A 188 4.63 -15.66 3.22
CA ARG A 188 5.78 -14.76 3.07
C ARG A 188 6.14 -14.63 1.60
N VAL A 189 6.47 -13.41 1.21
CA VAL A 189 6.97 -13.08 -0.13
C VAL A 189 8.28 -12.33 0.03
N GLN A 190 9.27 -12.72 -0.77
CA GLN A 190 10.54 -12.02 -0.87
C GLN A 190 10.87 -11.80 -2.34
N VAL A 191 11.16 -10.54 -2.69
CA VAL A 191 11.65 -10.17 -4.02
C VAL A 191 13.00 -9.51 -3.84
N VAL A 192 14.04 -10.04 -4.47
CA VAL A 192 15.38 -9.46 -4.45
C VAL A 192 15.77 -9.08 -5.88
N ARG A 193 16.19 -7.84 -6.07
CA ARG A 193 16.77 -7.36 -7.32
C ARG A 193 18.26 -7.10 -7.11
N GLN A 194 19.10 -7.90 -7.74
CA GLN A 194 20.55 -7.72 -7.68
C GLN A 194 21.01 -6.69 -8.72
N ARG A 195 21.90 -5.77 -8.33
CA ARG A 195 22.45 -4.75 -9.25
C ARG A 195 23.75 -5.18 -9.94
N HIS A 196 24.34 -6.32 -9.53
CA HIS A 196 25.71 -6.70 -9.89
C HIS A 196 25.82 -7.62 -11.12
N SER A 197 24.71 -8.11 -11.68
CA SER A 197 24.68 -8.87 -12.93
C SER A 197 24.31 -7.97 -14.11
N SER A 198 24.94 -8.19 -15.28
CA SER A 198 24.71 -7.41 -16.51
C SER A 198 23.27 -7.46 -17.02
N ALA A 199 22.52 -8.50 -16.67
CA ALA A 199 21.06 -8.52 -16.74
C ALA A 199 20.52 -8.31 -15.32
N ALA A 200 19.59 -7.36 -15.13
CA ALA A 200 18.94 -7.17 -13.84
C ALA A 200 18.19 -8.45 -13.45
N ALA A 201 18.76 -9.24 -12.54
CA ALA A 201 18.17 -10.49 -12.09
C ALA A 201 17.23 -10.20 -10.93
N TYR A 202 15.96 -10.56 -11.11
CA TYR A 202 15.02 -10.69 -10.02
C TYR A 202 15.06 -12.12 -9.51
N GLN A 203 14.98 -12.26 -8.18
CA GLN A 203 14.68 -13.50 -7.50
C GLN A 203 13.41 -13.25 -6.71
N VAL A 204 12.38 -14.05 -6.95
CA VAL A 204 11.12 -14.01 -6.23
C VAL A 204 10.94 -15.35 -5.52
N GLU A 205 10.57 -15.28 -4.26
CA GLU A 205 10.22 -16.41 -3.43
C GLU A 205 8.87 -16.13 -2.77
N LEU A 206 7.92 -17.05 -2.94
CA LEU A 206 6.68 -17.11 -2.17
C LEU A 206 6.70 -18.40 -1.37
N ASP A 207 6.51 -18.29 -0.07
CA ASP A 207 6.30 -19.41 0.85
C ASP A 207 4.92 -19.21 1.48
N THR A 208 3.96 -20.02 1.06
CA THR A 208 2.59 -19.94 1.59
C THR A 208 2.43 -20.69 2.91
N ARG A 209 3.44 -21.46 3.35
CA ARG A 209 3.36 -22.35 4.52
C ARG A 209 2.14 -23.27 4.40
N ASP A 210 1.27 -23.24 5.41
CA ASP A 210 0.02 -23.99 5.43
C ASP A 210 -1.17 -23.22 4.80
N ALA A 211 -0.96 -21.98 4.34
CA ALA A 211 -2.02 -21.17 3.74
C ALA A 211 -2.33 -21.65 2.30
N ALA A 212 -3.54 -22.17 2.09
CA ALA A 212 -4.03 -22.54 0.76
C ALA A 212 -4.50 -21.29 -0.02
N LEU A 213 -3.57 -20.46 -0.48
CA LEU A 213 -3.90 -19.19 -1.14
C LEU A 213 -4.68 -19.40 -2.45
N PRO A 214 -5.74 -18.62 -2.73
CA PRO A 214 -6.47 -18.72 -3.99
C PRO A 214 -5.56 -18.46 -5.21
N CYS A 215 -5.59 -19.36 -6.19
CA CYS A 215 -4.80 -19.25 -7.41
C CYS A 215 -5.11 -17.97 -8.20
N ARG A 216 -6.35 -17.46 -8.12
CA ARG A 216 -6.70 -16.16 -8.72
C ARG A 216 -5.88 -14.99 -8.16
N LEU A 217 -5.53 -15.03 -6.87
CA LEU A 217 -4.70 -14.01 -6.24
C LEU A 217 -3.27 -14.12 -6.73
N LEU A 218 -2.77 -15.35 -6.80
CA LEU A 218 -1.43 -15.64 -7.30
C LEU A 218 -1.30 -15.30 -8.79
N ALA A 219 -2.38 -15.39 -9.57
CA ALA A 219 -2.40 -15.09 -11.00
C ALA A 219 -2.00 -13.65 -11.34
N HIS A 220 -2.24 -12.69 -10.43
CA HIS A 220 -1.82 -11.28 -10.61
C HIS A 220 -0.29 -11.13 -10.61
N ALA A 221 0.43 -11.99 -9.89
CA ALA A 221 1.90 -11.99 -9.86
C ALA A 221 2.51 -13.08 -10.77
N TRP A 222 1.83 -14.21 -10.92
CA TRP A 222 2.25 -15.36 -11.72
C TRP A 222 1.09 -15.83 -12.61
N PRO A 223 1.02 -15.34 -13.86
CA PRO A 223 -0.07 -15.68 -14.79
C PRO A 223 -0.27 -17.19 -15.03
N ALA A 224 0.73 -18.03 -14.74
CA ALA A 224 0.65 -19.49 -14.81
C ALA A 224 -0.44 -20.09 -13.90
N PHE A 225 -0.91 -19.38 -12.87
CA PHE A 225 -2.02 -19.82 -12.02
C PHE A 225 -3.41 -19.48 -12.58
N ALA A 226 -3.53 -18.58 -13.56
CA ALA A 226 -4.82 -18.19 -14.12
C ALA A 226 -5.64 -19.37 -14.71
N PRO A 227 -5.01 -20.36 -15.40
CA PRO A 227 -5.72 -21.53 -15.93
C PRO A 227 -6.25 -22.48 -14.85
N CYS A 228 -5.80 -22.37 -13.59
CA CYS A 228 -6.24 -23.26 -12.52
C CYS A 228 -7.71 -23.07 -12.13
N GLY A 229 -8.31 -21.92 -12.44
CA GLY A 229 -9.70 -21.59 -12.12
C GLY A 229 -9.85 -20.78 -10.82
N ASP A 230 -11.03 -20.17 -10.65
CA ASP A 230 -11.27 -19.13 -9.64
C ASP A 230 -11.44 -19.68 -8.21
N ASP A 231 -11.72 -20.98 -8.11
CA ASP A 231 -11.87 -21.73 -6.85
C ASP A 231 -10.61 -22.53 -6.48
N ALA A 232 -9.60 -22.57 -7.35
CA ALA A 232 -8.39 -23.32 -7.09
C ALA A 232 -7.54 -22.63 -6.02
N THR A 233 -6.85 -23.43 -5.21
CA THR A 233 -5.93 -22.95 -4.17
C THR A 233 -4.57 -23.60 -4.31
N PHE A 234 -3.53 -22.88 -3.91
CA PHE A 234 -2.15 -23.37 -3.89
C PHE A 234 -1.57 -23.28 -2.48
N ARG A 235 -0.90 -24.36 -2.06
CA ARG A 235 -0.13 -24.44 -0.82
C ARG A 235 1.26 -24.98 -1.14
N GLY A 236 2.29 -24.32 -0.64
CA GLY A 236 3.70 -24.63 -0.92
C GLY A 236 4.52 -23.39 -1.25
N CYS A 237 5.57 -23.60 -2.05
CA CYS A 237 6.56 -22.60 -2.39
C CYS A 237 6.67 -22.39 -3.90
N VAL A 238 6.90 -21.13 -4.28
CA VAL A 238 7.21 -20.73 -5.65
C VAL A 238 8.54 -19.99 -5.63
N TRP A 239 9.48 -20.43 -6.45
CA TRP A 239 10.74 -19.73 -6.69
C TRP A 239 10.79 -19.34 -8.15
N ALA A 240 11.01 -18.07 -8.42
CA ALA A 240 11.20 -17.57 -9.77
C ALA A 240 12.48 -16.75 -9.85
N ALA A 241 13.28 -16.99 -10.88
CA ALA A 241 14.44 -16.17 -11.18
C ALA A 241 14.44 -15.83 -12.67
N GLY A 242 14.76 -14.58 -13.01
CA GLY A 242 14.99 -14.28 -14.43
C GLY A 242 15.01 -12.82 -14.86
N GLY A 243 15.37 -12.71 -16.15
CA GLY A 243 15.29 -11.51 -17.00
C GLY A 243 14.24 -11.72 -18.09
N GLU A 244 14.64 -11.77 -19.37
CA GLU A 244 13.70 -11.90 -20.52
C GLU A 244 12.88 -13.20 -20.55
N THR A 245 13.40 -14.29 -19.99
CA THR A 245 12.68 -15.58 -19.85
C THR A 245 12.76 -16.04 -18.39
N PRO A 246 11.72 -15.78 -17.58
CA PRO A 246 11.73 -16.20 -16.19
C PRO A 246 11.56 -17.73 -16.09
N ALA A 247 12.51 -18.38 -15.41
CA ALA A 247 12.33 -19.75 -14.97
C ALA A 247 11.66 -19.73 -13.59
N ALA A 248 10.66 -20.59 -13.40
CA ALA A 248 9.98 -20.73 -12.13
C ALA A 248 9.86 -22.20 -11.75
N ASP A 249 10.23 -22.50 -10.52
CA ASP A 249 10.04 -23.79 -9.87
C ASP A 249 8.90 -23.66 -8.86
N LEU A 250 8.00 -24.64 -8.88
CA LEU A 250 6.87 -24.71 -7.95
C LEU A 250 6.95 -26.04 -7.21
N ALA A 251 6.86 -26.01 -5.88
CA ALA A 251 6.76 -27.21 -5.06
C ALA A 251 5.60 -27.05 -4.08
N GLY A 252 4.63 -27.95 -4.12
CA GLY A 252 3.45 -27.84 -3.28
C GLY A 252 2.27 -28.66 -3.79
N GLU A 253 1.11 -28.30 -3.28
CA GLU A 253 -0.19 -28.90 -3.58
C GLU A 253 -1.09 -27.84 -4.20
N LEU A 254 -1.71 -28.21 -5.32
CA LEU A 254 -2.82 -27.49 -5.91
C LEU A 254 -4.09 -28.27 -5.58
N ALA A 255 -5.15 -27.55 -5.22
CA ALA A 255 -6.45 -28.13 -4.93
C ALA A 255 -7.56 -27.43 -5.71
N ALA A 256 -8.65 -28.15 -5.96
CA ALA A 256 -9.84 -27.67 -6.69
C ALA A 256 -9.55 -27.09 -8.09
N VAL A 257 -8.54 -27.63 -8.78
CA VAL A 257 -8.15 -27.16 -10.12
C VAL A 257 -9.22 -27.47 -11.16
N ASP A 258 -9.66 -26.46 -11.91
CA ASP A 258 -10.57 -26.62 -13.05
C ASP A 258 -9.84 -27.28 -14.22
N LEU A 259 -10.06 -28.58 -14.38
CA LEU A 259 -9.43 -29.36 -15.45
C LEU A 259 -9.90 -28.93 -16.84
N GLY A 260 -11.09 -28.35 -16.97
CA GLY A 260 -11.59 -27.83 -18.25
C GLY A 260 -10.82 -26.59 -18.69
N ARG A 261 -10.55 -25.67 -17.77
CA ARG A 261 -9.71 -24.49 -18.04
C ARG A 261 -8.26 -24.88 -18.28
N LEU A 262 -7.68 -25.75 -17.46
CA LEU A 262 -6.29 -26.19 -17.64
C LEU A 262 -6.08 -26.93 -18.98
N ALA A 263 -7.03 -27.79 -19.35
CA ALA A 263 -7.01 -28.51 -20.62
C ALA A 263 -7.07 -27.62 -21.85
N SER A 264 -7.69 -26.43 -21.75
CA SER A 264 -7.80 -25.51 -22.89
C SER A 264 -6.44 -25.01 -23.40
N LEU A 265 -5.39 -25.13 -22.58
CA LEU A 265 -4.01 -24.86 -22.97
C LEU A 265 -3.43 -25.92 -23.93
N TYR A 266 -4.00 -27.13 -23.92
CA TYR A 266 -3.54 -28.26 -24.72
C TYR A 266 -4.59 -28.57 -25.80
N SER A 267 -4.29 -28.24 -27.05
CA SER A 267 -5.21 -28.48 -28.15
C SER A 267 -5.48 -29.98 -28.34
N GLY A 268 -6.76 -30.35 -28.48
CA GLY A 268 -7.19 -31.70 -28.89
C GLY A 268 -7.85 -32.57 -27.82
N TYR A 269 -7.89 -32.15 -26.55
CA TYR A 269 -8.56 -32.89 -25.48
C TYR A 269 -9.59 -32.03 -24.75
N ARG A 270 -10.68 -32.65 -24.29
CA ARG A 270 -11.71 -32.02 -23.48
C ARG A 270 -11.79 -32.73 -22.14
N PHE A 271 -11.27 -32.09 -21.11
CA PHE A 271 -11.42 -32.53 -19.73
C PHE A 271 -12.50 -31.70 -19.03
N SER A 272 -13.13 -32.25 -18.01
CA SER A 272 -14.14 -31.57 -17.19
C SER A 272 -14.07 -32.09 -15.76
N GLY A 273 -14.42 -31.25 -14.79
CA GLY A 273 -14.38 -31.59 -13.36
C GLY A 273 -13.29 -30.82 -12.62
N ARG A 274 -13.11 -31.15 -11.34
CA ARG A 274 -12.10 -30.54 -10.47
C ARG A 274 -11.10 -31.59 -10.01
N ALA A 275 -9.82 -31.29 -10.12
CA ALA A 275 -8.81 -32.09 -9.44
C ALA A 275 -8.86 -31.78 -7.92
N PRO A 276 -8.66 -32.81 -7.07
CA PRO A 276 -8.56 -32.60 -5.64
C PRO A 276 -7.44 -31.64 -5.28
#